data_AF-A0A7D4NQR8-F1
#
_entry.id   AF-A0A7D4NQR8-F1
#
_cell.length_a   1.000
_cell.length_b   1.000
_cell.length_c   1.000
_cell.angle_alpha   90.00
_cell.angle_beta   90.00
_cell.angle_gamma   90.00
#
_symmetry.space_group_name_H-M   'P 1'
#
loop_
_entity.id
_entity.type
_entity.pdbx_description
1 polymer ?
#
loop_
_entity_poly.entity_id
_entity_poly.type
_entity_poly.pdbx_seq_one_letter_code
_entity_poly.pdbx_strand_id
1 'polypeptide(L)'
;MKHLSKRQGFFSLWAFFILPILNIGPAWAAEELLTENTSWPNDSWQLEYEYDDFSEKIHHAKLTYAPQDFATQKAFLIRCQPFYTNFSTAFLEEKNNLMENGKLHNDSSKYAKHGFIYDQKQDLKVKVAGRSFSEDVSVGGQIRALSNWFPLADSFKAANKDKVSVSWHTSMVFQEIPSFTSTKNTDLSRELFKAFKTAIENSTPMHFQLDMPNGIQQKYSLDVQRLKNFAPPEVLDFCLLSRTLRDD
;
A
#
# COMPACT_ATOMS: atom_id res chain seq x y z
N MET A 1 -43.86 57.34 -64.97
CA MET A 1 -43.22 56.44 -63.98
C MET A 1 -44.21 56.21 -62.85
N LYS A 2 -44.80 55.02 -62.77
CA LYS A 2 -45.86 54.66 -61.82
C LYS A 2 -45.54 53.28 -61.21
N HIS A 3 -45.58 53.26 -59.88
CA HIS A 3 -46.12 52.23 -58.98
C HIS A 3 -45.42 50.88 -58.69
N LEU A 4 -45.48 50.57 -57.38
CA LEU A 4 -45.55 49.26 -56.68
C LEU A 4 -44.20 48.55 -56.43
N SER A 5 -43.94 47.83 -55.33
CA SER A 5 -44.70 47.42 -54.14
C SER A 5 -43.74 46.71 -53.15
N LYS A 6 -44.09 46.75 -51.85
CA LYS A 6 -43.56 46.01 -50.67
C LYS A 6 -43.10 44.55 -50.89
N ARG A 7 -42.09 44.13 -50.10
CA ARG A 7 -41.98 42.90 -49.24
C ARG A 7 -40.66 42.98 -48.45
N GLN A 8 -40.60 43.25 -47.14
CA GLN A 8 -40.77 42.34 -45.98
C GLN A 8 -40.05 40.98 -46.07
N GLY A 9 -39.10 40.76 -45.15
CA GLY A 9 -38.82 39.44 -44.55
C GLY A 9 -37.34 39.08 -44.34
N PHE A 10 -37.04 38.62 -43.12
CA PHE A 10 -35.85 37.88 -42.66
C PHE A 10 -34.59 38.66 -42.24
N PHE A 11 -34.62 39.14 -40.99
CA PHE A 11 -33.43 39.18 -40.14
C PHE A 11 -33.14 37.76 -39.63
N SER A 12 -32.05 37.15 -40.09
CA SER A 12 -31.44 35.99 -39.46
C SER A 12 -30.16 36.46 -38.77
N LEU A 13 -30.25 36.76 -37.48
CA LEU A 13 -29.07 36.96 -36.63
C LEU A 13 -28.52 35.57 -36.30
N TRP A 14 -27.43 35.17 -36.95
CA TRP A 14 -26.59 34.08 -36.48
C TRP A 14 -25.72 34.62 -35.33
N ALA A 15 -26.22 34.51 -34.11
CA ALA A 15 -25.39 34.66 -32.92
C ALA A 15 -24.55 33.39 -32.76
N PHE A 16 -23.30 33.43 -33.21
CA PHE A 16 -22.29 32.45 -32.81
C PHE A 16 -21.99 32.67 -31.31
N PHE A 17 -22.65 31.89 -30.45
CA PHE A 17 -22.18 31.66 -29.10
C PHE A 17 -20.89 30.83 -29.18
N ILE A 18 -19.74 31.51 -29.14
CA ILE A 18 -18.48 30.85 -28.82
C ILE A 18 -18.52 30.62 -27.31
N LEU A 19 -19.02 29.45 -26.90
CA LEU A 19 -18.78 28.94 -25.56
C LEU A 19 -17.25 28.78 -25.41
N PRO A 20 -16.59 29.47 -24.47
CA PRO A 20 -15.26 29.06 -24.08
C PRO A 20 -15.41 27.66 -23.48
N ILE A 21 -14.95 26.65 -24.22
CA ILE A 21 -14.64 25.35 -23.64
C ILE A 21 -13.49 25.65 -22.69
N LEU A 22 -13.81 25.89 -21.41
CA LEU A 22 -12.87 25.75 -20.32
C LEU A 22 -12.42 24.29 -20.36
N ASN A 23 -11.30 24.07 -21.04
CA ASN A 23 -10.52 22.86 -20.87
C ASN A 23 -10.05 22.88 -19.42
N ILE A 24 -10.88 22.33 -18.54
CA ILE A 24 -10.43 21.84 -17.23
C ILE A 24 -9.62 20.59 -17.57
N GLY A 25 -8.39 20.81 -18.03
CA GLY A 25 -7.38 19.76 -18.01
C GLY A 25 -7.20 19.32 -16.56
N PRO A 26 -6.83 18.06 -16.31
CA PRO A 26 -6.49 17.64 -14.95
C PRO A 26 -5.44 18.62 -14.41
N ALA A 27 -5.71 19.18 -13.23
CA ALA A 27 -4.70 19.90 -12.48
C ALA A 27 -3.49 18.98 -12.38
N TRP A 28 -2.34 19.49 -12.80
CA TRP A 28 -1.10 18.73 -12.79
C TRP A 28 -0.81 18.37 -11.33
N ALA A 29 -0.62 17.09 -11.07
CA ALA A 29 -0.20 16.62 -9.76
C ALA A 29 1.31 16.81 -9.67
N ALA A 30 1.80 17.56 -8.67
CA ALA A 30 3.20 17.50 -8.29
C ALA A 30 3.49 16.16 -7.61
N GLU A 31 4.68 15.63 -7.87
CA GLU A 31 5.20 14.41 -7.29
C GLU A 31 6.48 14.74 -6.50
N GLU A 32 6.53 14.27 -5.26
CA GLU A 32 7.71 14.36 -4.41
C GLU A 32 8.25 12.97 -4.07
N LEU A 33 9.58 12.86 -4.11
CA LEU A 33 10.34 11.67 -3.76
C LEU A 33 11.36 12.01 -2.69
N LEU A 34 11.16 11.49 -1.48
CA LEU A 34 12.06 11.65 -0.35
C LEU A 34 12.71 10.31 0.00
N THR A 35 14.00 10.35 0.32
CA THR A 35 14.76 9.20 0.83
C THR A 35 15.44 9.58 2.13
N GLU A 36 15.30 8.74 3.16
CA GLU A 36 15.81 9.05 4.50
C GLU A 36 17.32 9.22 4.55
N ASN A 37 18.04 8.47 3.71
CA ASN A 37 19.49 8.54 3.59
C ASN A 37 19.94 8.16 2.16
N THR A 38 21.23 8.36 1.88
CA THR A 38 21.84 8.04 0.57
C THR A 38 22.03 6.55 0.31
N SER A 39 21.72 5.69 1.29
CA SER A 39 21.97 4.24 1.24
C SER A 39 20.78 3.43 0.73
N TRP A 40 19.72 4.09 0.26
CA TRP A 40 18.55 3.43 -0.33
C TRP A 40 18.97 2.36 -1.36
N PRO A 41 18.42 1.13 -1.30
CA PRO A 41 17.33 0.65 -0.44
C PRO A 41 17.80 -0.10 0.82
N ASN A 42 18.93 0.24 1.43
CA ASN A 42 19.43 -0.47 2.61
C ASN A 42 19.13 0.32 3.88
N ASP A 43 18.41 -0.31 4.81
CA ASP A 43 18.01 0.24 6.11
C ASP A 43 17.54 1.70 6.01
N SER A 44 16.48 1.93 5.24
CA SER A 44 16.00 3.27 4.94
C SER A 44 14.52 3.29 4.59
N TRP A 45 13.90 4.45 4.86
CA TRP A 45 12.62 4.81 4.30
C TRP A 45 12.74 5.55 2.96
N GLN A 46 11.78 5.30 2.09
CA GLN A 46 11.46 6.10 0.91
C GLN A 46 9.99 6.51 0.97
N LEU A 47 9.72 7.74 0.59
CA LEU A 47 8.39 8.32 0.48
C LEU A 47 8.20 8.85 -0.94
N GLU A 48 7.19 8.34 -1.63
CA GLU A 48 6.65 8.90 -2.88
C GLU A 48 5.26 9.48 -2.55
N TYR A 49 4.98 10.74 -2.86
CA TYR A 49 3.63 11.28 -2.70
C TYR A 49 3.26 12.30 -3.79
N GLU A 50 1.97 12.33 -4.09
CA GLU A 50 1.37 13.18 -5.11
C GLU A 50 0.35 14.12 -4.46
N TYR A 51 0.41 15.40 -4.81
CA TYR A 51 -0.50 16.41 -4.31
C TYR A 51 -0.96 17.36 -5.42
N ASP A 52 -2.10 18.00 -5.20
CA ASP A 52 -2.64 19.00 -6.11
C ASP A 52 -1.93 20.34 -5.94
N ASP A 53 -1.39 20.88 -7.04
CA ASP A 53 -0.57 22.10 -7.05
C ASP A 53 -1.28 23.36 -6.53
N PHE A 54 -2.61 23.36 -6.42
CA PHE A 54 -3.39 24.53 -6.00
C PHE A 54 -3.96 24.40 -4.58
N SER A 55 -4.39 23.18 -4.22
CA SER A 55 -5.03 22.88 -2.94
C SER A 55 -4.09 22.23 -1.93
N GLU A 56 -2.86 21.89 -2.35
CA GLU A 56 -1.85 21.15 -1.57
C GLU A 56 -2.39 19.81 -1.03
N LYS A 57 -3.50 19.33 -1.60
CA LYS A 57 -4.18 18.15 -1.10
C LYS A 57 -3.48 16.90 -1.64
N ILE A 58 -2.92 16.13 -0.72
CA ILE A 58 -2.36 14.82 -1.02
C ILE A 58 -3.49 13.89 -1.49
N HIS A 59 -3.24 13.19 -2.60
CA HIS A 59 -4.17 12.18 -3.13
C HIS A 59 -3.50 10.80 -3.25
N HIS A 60 -2.17 10.74 -3.24
CA HIS A 60 -1.43 9.49 -3.14
C HIS A 60 -0.24 9.68 -2.19
N ALA A 61 0.03 8.69 -1.35
CA ALA A 61 1.32 8.56 -0.67
C ALA A 61 1.73 7.10 -0.55
N LYS A 62 3.02 6.82 -0.68
CA LYS A 62 3.62 5.50 -0.58
C LYS A 62 4.89 5.58 0.26
N LEU A 63 4.79 5.08 1.49
CA LEU A 63 5.90 4.94 2.41
C LEU A 63 6.42 3.51 2.34
N THR A 64 7.69 3.35 2.00
CA THR A 64 8.33 2.04 1.86
C THR A 64 9.57 1.98 2.72
N TYR A 65 9.65 1.00 3.61
CA TYR A 65 10.84 0.71 4.40
C TYR A 65 11.54 -0.53 3.87
N ALA A 66 12.83 -0.38 3.58
CA ALA A 66 13.70 -1.46 3.15
C ALA A 66 14.72 -1.76 4.25
N PRO A 67 14.71 -2.96 4.86
CA PRO A 67 15.69 -3.33 5.88
C PRO A 67 17.08 -3.61 5.29
N GLN A 68 18.09 -3.65 6.16
CA GLN A 68 19.43 -4.13 5.78
C GLN A 68 19.42 -5.64 5.47
N ASP A 69 18.66 -6.41 6.25
CA ASP A 69 18.59 -7.86 6.15
C ASP A 69 17.14 -8.36 6.16
N PHE A 70 16.65 -8.79 5.01
CA PHE A 70 15.28 -9.31 4.84
C PHE A 70 15.04 -10.69 5.49
N ALA A 71 16.07 -11.37 5.99
CA ALA A 71 15.92 -12.63 6.72
C ALA A 71 15.52 -12.40 8.17
N THR A 72 16.13 -11.39 8.81
CA THR A 72 15.91 -11.09 10.23
C THR A 72 14.93 -9.94 10.42
N GLN A 73 14.92 -8.97 9.51
CA GLN A 73 14.06 -7.80 9.54
C GLN A 73 12.99 -7.88 8.44
N LYS A 74 11.98 -7.02 8.57
CA LYS A 74 10.81 -7.02 7.69
C LYS A 74 10.76 -5.72 6.92
N ALA A 75 10.43 -5.81 5.64
CA ALA A 75 10.04 -4.64 4.86
C ALA A 75 8.63 -4.24 5.22
N PHE A 76 8.34 -2.94 5.13
CA PHE A 76 7.01 -2.38 5.33
C PHE A 76 6.62 -1.51 4.16
N LEU A 77 5.35 -1.56 3.80
CA LEU A 77 4.77 -0.74 2.75
C LEU A 77 3.44 -0.17 3.26
N ILE A 78 3.30 1.14 3.24
CA ILE A 78 2.07 1.87 3.53
C ILE A 78 1.69 2.64 2.26
N ARG A 79 0.56 2.28 1.65
CA ARG A 79 0.03 2.97 0.47
C ARG A 79 -1.28 3.63 0.82
N CYS A 80 -1.32 4.95 0.71
CA CYS A 80 -2.41 5.80 1.13
C CYS A 80 -3.09 6.39 -0.10
N GLN A 81 -4.40 6.25 -0.15
CA GLN A 81 -5.28 6.84 -1.15
C GLN A 81 -6.42 7.57 -0.45
N PRO A 82 -7.29 8.32 -1.16
CA PRO A 82 -8.33 9.12 -0.52
C PRO A 82 -9.30 8.31 0.35
N PHE A 83 -9.52 7.03 0.04
CA PHE A 83 -10.55 6.20 0.70
C PHE A 83 -10.00 5.02 1.48
N TYR A 84 -8.72 4.68 1.31
CA TYR A 84 -8.12 3.56 1.99
C TYR A 84 -6.61 3.72 2.17
N THR A 85 -6.09 3.04 3.19
CA THR A 85 -4.66 2.87 3.42
C THR A 85 -4.36 1.38 3.48
N ASN A 86 -3.50 0.91 2.59
CA ASN A 86 -3.01 -0.45 2.59
C ASN A 86 -1.72 -0.53 3.40
N PHE A 87 -1.70 -1.38 4.40
CA PHE A 87 -0.49 -1.78 5.09
C PHE A 87 -0.04 -3.15 4.56
N SER A 88 1.24 -3.33 4.34
CA SER A 88 1.82 -4.61 3.97
C SER A 88 3.16 -4.80 4.64
N THR A 89 3.50 -6.06 4.92
CA THR A 89 4.85 -6.44 5.31
C THR A 89 5.32 -7.62 4.45
N ALA A 90 6.62 -7.64 4.16
CA ALA A 90 7.25 -8.68 3.35
C ALA A 90 8.66 -9.00 3.88
N PHE A 91 9.06 -10.26 3.78
CA PHE A 91 10.36 -10.74 4.24
C PHE A 91 10.69 -12.10 3.64
N LEU A 92 11.90 -12.58 3.92
CA LEU A 92 12.37 -13.90 3.52
C LEU A 92 12.36 -14.86 4.71
N GLU A 93 11.89 -16.07 4.45
CA GLU A 93 11.81 -17.13 5.44
C GLU A 93 12.42 -18.42 4.89
N GLU A 94 13.00 -19.21 5.79
CA GLU A 94 13.46 -20.55 5.48
C GLU A 94 12.28 -21.44 5.11
N LYS A 95 12.40 -22.14 3.98
CA LYS A 95 11.33 -23.02 3.47
C LYS A 95 10.81 -23.98 4.54
N ASN A 96 11.71 -24.54 5.34
CA ASN A 96 11.41 -25.53 6.39
C ASN A 96 10.52 -24.96 7.51
N ASN A 97 10.55 -23.65 7.73
CA ASN A 97 9.73 -23.01 8.76
C ASN A 97 8.25 -22.92 8.36
N LEU A 98 7.96 -23.08 7.08
CA LEU A 98 6.64 -22.98 6.48
C LEU A 98 6.09 -24.33 6.01
N MET A 99 6.83 -25.42 6.25
CA MET A 99 6.41 -26.76 5.89
C MET A 99 5.49 -27.36 6.96
N GLU A 100 4.44 -28.03 6.50
CA GLU A 100 3.59 -28.90 7.30
C GLU A 100 3.87 -30.35 6.87
N ASN A 101 4.29 -31.20 7.81
CA ASN A 101 4.61 -32.61 7.53
C ASN A 101 5.65 -32.80 6.41
N GLY A 102 6.65 -31.91 6.34
CA GLY A 102 7.73 -31.95 5.35
C GLY A 102 7.35 -31.49 3.95
N LYS A 103 6.16 -30.92 3.76
CA LYS A 103 5.71 -30.33 2.50
C LYS A 103 5.25 -28.90 2.71
N LEU A 104 5.49 -28.04 1.73
CA LEU A 104 4.80 -26.76 1.72
C LEU A 104 3.35 -26.98 1.30
N HIS A 105 2.44 -26.14 1.79
CA HIS A 105 1.03 -26.18 1.39
C HIS A 105 0.83 -26.05 -0.14
N ASN A 106 1.79 -25.40 -0.83
CA ASN A 106 1.82 -25.19 -2.27
C ASN A 106 2.68 -26.21 -3.05
N ASP A 107 3.18 -27.27 -2.41
CA ASP A 107 3.94 -28.35 -3.04
C ASP A 107 3.00 -29.35 -3.73
N SER A 108 2.31 -28.89 -4.77
CA SER A 108 1.46 -29.73 -5.62
C SER A 108 2.21 -30.09 -6.92
N SER A 109 2.20 -31.39 -7.24
CA SER A 109 2.82 -31.94 -8.46
C SER A 109 2.26 -31.34 -9.76
N LYS A 110 1.05 -30.77 -9.71
CA LYS A 110 0.43 -30.06 -10.85
C LYS A 110 1.18 -28.77 -11.22
N TYR A 111 1.87 -28.17 -10.26
CA TYR A 111 2.62 -26.92 -10.42
C TYR A 111 4.15 -27.13 -10.39
N ALA A 112 4.61 -28.29 -9.91
CA ALA A 112 6.03 -28.65 -9.80
C ALA A 112 6.81 -28.76 -11.13
N LYS A 113 6.15 -28.72 -12.31
CA LYS A 113 6.80 -28.87 -13.63
C LYS A 113 7.91 -27.86 -13.93
N HIS A 114 7.98 -26.77 -13.17
CA HIS A 114 8.99 -25.72 -13.35
C HIS A 114 9.90 -25.50 -12.14
N GLY A 115 9.82 -26.35 -11.10
CA GLY A 115 10.67 -26.22 -9.91
C GLY A 115 10.41 -24.96 -9.06
N PHE A 116 9.30 -24.25 -9.29
CA PHE A 116 8.95 -23.02 -8.56
C PHE A 116 7.96 -23.28 -7.43
N ILE A 117 8.15 -22.55 -6.33
CA ILE A 117 7.17 -22.41 -5.24
C ILE A 117 6.25 -21.25 -5.65
N TYR A 118 4.97 -21.52 -5.90
CA TYR A 118 4.00 -20.49 -6.32
C TYR A 118 3.48 -19.72 -5.11
N ASP A 119 3.17 -18.43 -5.30
CA ASP A 119 2.51 -17.63 -4.27
C ASP A 119 1.13 -18.22 -3.97
N GLN A 120 0.95 -18.71 -2.75
CA GLN A 120 -0.35 -19.15 -2.26
C GLN A 120 -0.63 -18.48 -0.91
N LYS A 121 -1.90 -18.21 -0.66
CA LYS A 121 -2.37 -17.75 0.65
C LYS A 121 -2.45 -18.93 1.61
N GLN A 122 -1.85 -18.77 2.78
CA GLN A 122 -1.93 -19.67 3.92
C GLN A 122 -2.57 -18.90 5.08
N ASP A 123 -3.55 -19.51 5.76
CA ASP A 123 -4.17 -18.90 6.93
C ASP A 123 -3.22 -19.04 8.13
N LEU A 124 -2.56 -17.92 8.50
CA LEU A 124 -1.63 -17.86 9.62
C LEU A 124 -2.10 -16.85 10.65
N LYS A 125 -1.67 -17.03 11.91
CA LYS A 125 -2.01 -16.10 12.98
C LYS A 125 -1.04 -14.94 13.03
N VAL A 126 -1.56 -13.74 12.81
CA VAL A 126 -0.86 -12.47 12.99
C VAL A 126 -1.27 -11.86 14.32
N LYS A 127 -0.31 -11.40 15.13
CA LYS A 127 -0.59 -10.62 16.33
C LYS A 127 -0.16 -9.18 16.16
N VAL A 128 -1.07 -8.27 16.51
CA VAL A 128 -0.87 -6.82 16.53
C VAL A 128 -1.38 -6.31 17.86
N ALA A 129 -0.60 -5.45 18.54
CA ALA A 129 -0.96 -4.89 19.84
C ALA A 129 -1.41 -5.96 20.88
N GLY A 130 -0.79 -7.15 20.83
CA GLY A 130 -1.11 -8.27 21.73
C GLY A 130 -2.36 -9.06 21.37
N ARG A 131 -3.14 -8.66 20.35
CA ARG A 131 -4.33 -9.37 19.86
C ARG A 131 -3.98 -10.24 18.67
N SER A 132 -4.62 -11.41 18.56
CA SER A 132 -4.34 -12.40 17.50
C SER A 132 -5.47 -12.44 16.48
N PHE A 133 -5.13 -12.51 15.20
CA PHE A 133 -6.04 -12.52 14.06
C PHE A 133 -5.61 -13.61 13.07
N SER A 134 -6.59 -14.25 12.42
CA SER A 134 -6.32 -15.20 11.32
C SER A 134 -6.24 -14.41 10.02
N GLU A 135 -5.17 -14.61 9.25
CA GLU A 135 -4.93 -13.85 8.03
C GLU A 135 -4.36 -14.70 6.90
N ASP A 136 -4.78 -14.37 5.69
CA ASP A 136 -4.26 -14.95 4.45
C ASP A 136 -2.84 -14.41 4.17
N VAL A 137 -1.84 -15.10 4.69
CA VAL A 137 -0.43 -14.80 4.44
C VAL A 137 0.00 -15.42 3.12
N SER A 138 0.47 -14.58 2.19
CA SER A 138 1.01 -15.03 0.92
C SER A 138 2.41 -15.60 1.15
N VAL A 139 2.58 -16.87 0.81
CA VAL A 139 3.83 -17.62 0.91
C VAL A 139 4.16 -18.20 -0.46
N GLY A 140 5.36 -17.93 -0.95
CA GLY A 140 5.85 -18.49 -2.20
C GLY A 140 6.76 -17.53 -2.94
N GLY A 141 6.95 -17.79 -4.23
CA GLY A 141 7.63 -16.93 -5.19
C GLY A 141 8.95 -16.40 -4.66
N GLN A 142 10.07 -17.08 -4.99
CA GLN A 142 11.41 -16.65 -4.59
C GLN A 142 11.52 -15.14 -4.71
N ILE A 143 11.61 -14.47 -3.55
CA ILE A 143 11.75 -13.02 -3.38
C ILE A 143 10.72 -12.12 -4.12
N ARG A 144 9.58 -12.65 -4.60
CA ARG A 144 8.67 -11.94 -5.51
C ARG A 144 8.00 -10.73 -4.86
N ALA A 145 7.49 -10.86 -3.64
CA ALA A 145 6.82 -9.74 -2.96
C ALA A 145 7.80 -8.57 -2.76
N LEU A 146 9.02 -8.87 -2.34
CA LEU A 146 10.09 -7.87 -2.19
C LEU A 146 10.51 -7.26 -3.53
N SER A 147 10.60 -8.06 -4.59
CA SER A 147 10.95 -7.57 -5.94
C SER A 147 9.90 -6.63 -6.53
N ASN A 148 8.65 -6.73 -6.08
CA ASN A 148 7.59 -5.79 -6.48
C ASN A 148 7.70 -4.45 -5.75
N TRP A 149 8.36 -4.41 -4.60
CA TRP A 149 8.53 -3.19 -3.81
C TRP A 149 9.85 -2.50 -4.11
N PHE A 150 10.91 -3.30 -4.36
CA PHE A 150 12.26 -2.81 -4.59
C PHE A 150 12.90 -3.54 -5.78
N PRO A 151 13.72 -2.85 -6.58
CA PRO A 151 14.61 -3.51 -7.52
C PRO A 151 15.70 -4.26 -6.74
N LEU A 152 15.58 -5.60 -6.66
CA LEU A 152 16.58 -6.43 -5.99
C LEU A 152 17.71 -6.82 -6.95
N ALA A 153 18.96 -6.61 -6.52
CA ALA A 153 20.14 -7.01 -7.28
C ALA A 153 20.21 -8.53 -7.46
N ASP A 154 20.68 -9.00 -8.62
CA ASP A 154 20.73 -10.44 -8.93
C ASP A 154 21.60 -11.25 -7.95
N SER A 155 22.65 -10.63 -7.40
CA SER A 155 23.48 -11.21 -6.33
C SER A 155 22.66 -11.52 -5.07
N PHE A 156 21.75 -10.62 -4.68
CA PHE A 156 20.84 -10.84 -3.56
C PHE A 156 19.88 -11.99 -3.83
N LYS A 157 19.33 -12.06 -5.06
CA LYS A 157 18.44 -13.16 -5.47
C LYS A 157 19.16 -14.50 -5.40
N ALA A 158 20.37 -14.57 -5.93
CA ALA A 158 21.19 -15.78 -5.94
C ALA A 158 21.55 -16.24 -4.52
N ALA A 159 21.91 -15.31 -3.63
CA ALA A 159 22.25 -15.60 -2.24
C ALA A 159 21.06 -16.13 -1.42
N ASN A 160 19.82 -15.85 -1.85
CA ASN A 160 18.60 -16.22 -1.12
C ASN A 160 17.70 -17.20 -1.90
N LYS A 161 18.27 -17.97 -2.84
CA LYS A 161 17.52 -18.92 -3.68
C LYS A 161 16.74 -20.00 -2.89
N ASP A 162 17.22 -20.34 -1.69
CA ASP A 162 16.63 -21.39 -0.84
C ASP A 162 15.57 -20.83 0.13
N LYS A 163 15.39 -19.50 0.15
CA LYS A 163 14.36 -18.83 0.95
C LYS A 163 13.12 -18.53 0.12
N VAL A 164 11.99 -18.41 0.81
CA VAL A 164 10.71 -18.05 0.21
C VAL A 164 10.25 -16.67 0.69
N SER A 165 9.52 -15.97 -0.17
CA SER A 165 8.91 -14.70 0.22
C SER A 165 7.67 -14.99 1.06
N VAL A 166 7.56 -14.28 2.18
CA VAL A 166 6.38 -14.26 3.05
C VAL A 166 5.86 -12.83 3.08
N SER A 167 4.57 -12.64 2.87
CA SER A 167 3.96 -11.31 2.97
C SER A 167 2.51 -11.39 3.40
N TRP A 168 2.07 -10.42 4.20
CA TRP A 168 0.66 -10.21 4.51
C TRP A 168 0.32 -8.74 4.37
N HIS A 169 -0.95 -8.47 4.13
CA HIS A 169 -1.46 -7.12 3.95
C HIS A 169 -2.85 -6.99 4.53
N THR A 170 -3.19 -5.77 4.91
CA THR A 170 -4.55 -5.41 5.32
C THR A 170 -4.86 -4.00 4.83
N SER A 171 -6.14 -3.71 4.67
CA SER A 171 -6.64 -2.44 4.14
C SER A 171 -7.51 -1.78 5.19
N MET A 172 -7.15 -0.55 5.55
CA MET A 172 -7.95 0.34 6.38
C MET A 172 -8.82 1.19 5.46
N VAL A 173 -10.14 1.09 5.59
CA VAL A 173 -11.12 1.82 4.79
C VAL A 173 -11.72 2.95 5.62
N PHE A 174 -11.78 4.15 5.04
CA PHE A 174 -12.21 5.35 5.74
C PHE A 174 -13.64 5.77 5.39
N GLN A 175 -14.23 6.64 6.21
CA GLN A 175 -15.63 7.07 6.10
C GLN A 175 -15.94 7.81 4.79
N GLU A 176 -14.93 8.38 4.13
CA GLU A 176 -15.06 9.10 2.87
C GLU A 176 -15.33 8.19 1.67
N ILE A 177 -15.18 6.85 1.81
CA ILE A 177 -15.47 5.92 0.73
C ILE A 177 -16.96 6.00 0.32
N PRO A 178 -17.29 5.96 -0.98
CA PRO A 178 -18.69 6.00 -1.40
C PRO A 178 -19.54 4.89 -0.77
N SER A 179 -20.74 5.24 -0.31
CA SER A 179 -21.61 4.37 0.48
C SER A 179 -22.05 3.07 -0.23
N PHE A 180 -22.04 3.05 -1.55
CA PHE A 180 -22.38 1.88 -2.37
C PHE A 180 -21.25 0.83 -2.42
N THR A 181 -20.07 1.12 -1.87
CA THR A 181 -18.97 0.14 -1.78
C THR A 181 -19.24 -0.86 -0.65
N SER A 182 -18.99 -2.15 -0.92
CA SER A 182 -19.15 -3.24 0.04
C SER A 182 -17.90 -3.51 0.90
N THR A 183 -16.84 -2.73 0.70
CA THR A 183 -15.56 -2.94 1.39
C THR A 183 -15.67 -2.54 2.86
N LYS A 184 -15.30 -3.48 3.74
CA LYS A 184 -15.36 -3.33 5.19
C LYS A 184 -13.98 -3.44 5.82
N ASN A 185 -13.83 -2.85 7.00
CA ASN A 185 -12.67 -3.05 7.85
C ASN A 185 -12.78 -4.39 8.61
N THR A 186 -11.77 -5.25 8.50
CA THR A 186 -11.62 -6.43 9.36
C THR A 186 -11.20 -6.04 10.78
N ASP A 187 -11.36 -6.95 11.75
CA ASP A 187 -10.88 -6.72 13.11
C ASP A 187 -9.38 -6.41 13.15
N LEU A 188 -8.57 -7.07 12.32
CA LEU A 188 -7.15 -6.75 12.17
C LEU A 188 -6.95 -5.31 11.70
N SER A 189 -7.64 -4.89 10.63
CA SER A 189 -7.46 -3.52 10.10
C SER A 189 -7.86 -2.46 11.13
N ARG A 190 -8.93 -2.70 11.91
CA ARG A 190 -9.37 -1.81 12.99
C ARG A 190 -8.35 -1.74 14.11
N GLU A 191 -7.79 -2.88 14.52
CA GLU A 191 -6.76 -2.92 15.57
C GLU A 191 -5.44 -2.30 15.10
N LEU A 192 -5.04 -2.58 13.86
CA LEU A 192 -3.83 -2.03 13.26
C LEU A 192 -3.91 -0.50 13.16
N PHE A 193 -5.06 0.04 12.73
CA PHE A 193 -5.28 1.48 12.69
C PHE A 193 -5.15 2.13 14.08
N LYS A 194 -5.79 1.55 15.10
CA LYS A 194 -5.66 2.02 16.50
C LYS A 194 -4.22 1.96 16.98
N ALA A 195 -3.51 0.87 16.67
CA ALA A 195 -2.12 0.69 17.03
C ALA A 195 -1.23 1.74 16.34
N PHE A 196 -1.46 2.04 15.06
CA PHE A 196 -0.75 3.11 14.35
C PHE A 196 -0.97 4.48 14.98
N LYS A 197 -2.23 4.88 15.21
CA LYS A 197 -2.53 6.18 15.84
C LYS A 197 -1.82 6.30 17.19
N THR A 198 -2.01 5.30 18.06
CA THR A 198 -1.39 5.26 19.38
C THR A 198 0.14 5.32 19.28
N ALA A 199 0.73 4.58 18.36
CA ALA A 199 2.17 4.49 18.20
C ALA A 199 2.79 5.80 17.67
N ILE A 200 2.12 6.48 16.73
CA ILE A 200 2.61 7.75 16.17
C ILE A 200 2.44 8.89 17.17
N GLU A 201 1.29 8.95 17.87
CA GLU A 201 1.03 9.94 18.91
C GLU A 201 2.06 9.83 20.05
N ASN A 202 2.32 8.61 20.52
CA ASN A 202 3.24 8.34 21.64
C ASN A 202 4.69 8.08 21.24
N SER A 203 5.00 8.05 19.93
CA SER A 203 6.32 7.70 19.38
C SER A 203 6.86 6.35 19.90
N THR A 204 5.99 5.35 20.01
CA THR A 204 6.35 4.00 20.48
C THR A 204 6.42 3.01 19.33
N PRO A 205 7.30 2.01 19.36
CA PRO A 205 7.35 0.97 18.34
C PRO A 205 6.05 0.16 18.28
N MET A 206 5.68 -0.29 17.08
CA MET A 206 4.60 -1.27 16.91
C MET A 206 5.20 -2.66 16.82
N HIS A 207 4.69 -3.59 17.65
CA HIS A 207 5.16 -4.96 17.66
C HIS A 207 4.19 -5.90 16.95
N PHE A 208 4.76 -6.81 16.18
CA PHE A 208 4.06 -7.81 15.40
C PHE A 208 4.59 -9.20 15.74
N GLN A 209 3.73 -10.19 15.60
CA GLN A 209 4.11 -11.60 15.64
C GLN A 209 3.39 -12.35 14.55
N LEU A 210 4.08 -13.26 13.86
CA LEU A 210 3.49 -14.23 12.95
C LEU A 210 3.80 -15.63 13.47
N ASP A 211 2.75 -16.41 13.72
CA ASP A 211 2.86 -17.79 14.17
C ASP A 211 2.89 -18.72 12.95
N MET A 212 4.02 -19.42 12.77
CA MET A 212 4.24 -20.36 11.67
C MET A 212 3.61 -21.73 11.98
N PRO A 213 3.31 -22.56 10.96
CA PRO A 213 2.65 -23.85 11.15
C PRO A 213 3.41 -24.82 12.08
N ASN A 214 4.74 -24.75 12.11
CA ASN A 214 5.59 -25.60 12.93
C ASN A 214 5.82 -25.07 14.37
N GLY A 215 5.09 -24.04 14.78
CA GLY A 215 5.20 -23.43 16.10
C GLY A 215 6.32 -22.37 16.23
N ILE A 216 7.09 -22.11 15.17
CA ILE A 216 8.04 -21.00 15.14
C ILE A 216 7.29 -19.67 15.17
N GLN A 217 7.81 -18.70 15.91
CA GLN A 217 7.25 -17.36 16.00
C GLN A 217 8.20 -16.35 15.38
N GLN A 218 7.74 -15.64 14.36
CA GLN A 218 8.45 -14.49 13.80
C GLN A 218 7.96 -13.23 14.49
N LYS A 219 8.82 -12.63 15.33
CA LYS A 219 8.54 -11.37 16.03
C LYS A 219 9.32 -10.24 15.38
N TYR A 220 8.67 -9.10 15.19
CA TYR A 220 9.29 -7.93 14.56
C TYR A 220 8.59 -6.65 15.02
N SER A 221 9.24 -5.52 14.77
CA SER A 221 8.71 -4.22 15.12
C SER A 221 8.90 -3.21 14.01
N LEU A 222 7.94 -2.31 13.90
CA LEU A 222 8.04 -1.09 13.12
C LEU A 222 8.51 0.05 14.05
N ASP A 223 9.63 0.68 13.71
CA ASP A 223 10.12 1.88 14.39
C ASP A 223 9.31 3.10 13.94
N VAL A 224 8.26 3.38 14.70
CA VAL A 224 7.33 4.47 14.40
C VAL A 224 7.95 5.84 14.70
N GLN A 225 8.90 5.92 15.64
CA GLN A 225 9.61 7.17 15.91
C GLN A 225 10.46 7.57 14.69
N ARG A 226 11.19 6.61 14.11
CA ARG A 226 11.95 6.82 12.89
C ARG A 226 11.06 7.21 11.70
N LEU A 227 9.94 6.50 11.52
CA LEU A 227 8.93 6.85 10.50
C LEU A 227 8.42 8.30 10.68
N LYS A 228 8.09 8.69 11.91
CA LYS A 228 7.57 10.01 12.24
C LYS A 228 8.60 11.13 12.01
N ASN A 229 9.88 10.86 12.26
CA ASN A 229 10.95 11.81 12.02
C ASN A 229 11.26 11.98 10.52
N PHE A 230 10.98 10.96 9.71
CA PHE A 230 11.25 10.97 8.27
C PHE A 230 10.09 11.55 7.45
N ALA A 231 8.86 11.08 7.70
CA ALA A 231 7.71 11.46 6.88
C ALA A 231 7.14 12.83 7.29
N PRO A 232 6.80 13.72 6.33
CA PRO A 232 6.13 14.98 6.63
C PRO A 232 4.82 14.75 7.40
N PRO A 233 4.47 15.61 8.38
CA PRO A 233 3.26 15.47 9.18
C PRO A 233 1.99 15.33 8.35
N GLU A 234 1.85 16.10 7.27
CA GLU A 234 0.71 16.09 6.35
C GLU A 234 0.52 14.74 5.66
N VAL A 235 1.61 14.02 5.38
CA VAL A 235 1.57 12.66 4.80
C VAL A 235 1.06 11.68 5.86
N LEU A 236 1.54 11.77 7.09
CA LEU A 236 1.09 10.91 8.19
C LEU A 236 -0.38 11.16 8.54
N ASP A 237 -0.81 12.41 8.50
CA ASP A 237 -2.20 12.83 8.68
C ASP A 237 -3.10 12.25 7.59
N PHE A 238 -2.70 12.38 6.33
CA PHE A 238 -3.41 11.80 5.19
C PHE A 238 -3.45 10.27 5.25
N CYS A 239 -2.38 9.62 5.69
CA CYS A 239 -2.29 8.17 5.74
C CYS A 239 -3.07 7.55 6.91
N LEU A 240 -2.99 8.13 8.11
CA LEU A 240 -3.31 7.42 9.36
C LEU A 240 -3.93 8.28 10.48
N LEU A 241 -3.50 9.53 10.70
CA LEU A 241 -3.86 10.24 11.94
C LEU A 241 -5.21 10.97 11.89
N SER A 242 -5.43 11.72 10.82
CA SER A 242 -6.56 12.65 10.67
C SER A 242 -7.77 12.00 10.00
N ARG A 243 -7.84 10.67 10.04
CA ARG A 243 -8.88 9.88 9.39
C ARG A 243 -9.75 9.12 10.39
N THR A 244 -10.95 8.79 9.94
CA THR A 244 -11.90 7.96 10.69
C THR A 244 -12.22 6.72 9.88
N LEU A 245 -12.10 5.55 10.50
CA LEU A 245 -12.48 4.30 9.85
C LEU A 245 -13.98 4.27 9.59
N ARG A 246 -14.37 3.58 8.51
CA ARG A 246 -15.78 3.28 8.25
C ARG A 246 -16.36 2.37 9.36
N ASP A 247 -17.48 2.81 9.92
CA ASP A 247 -18.26 2.10 10.94
C ASP A 247 -19.35 1.26 10.25
N ASP A 248 -18.98 0.06 9.79
CA ASP A 248 -19.89 -0.87 9.11
C ASP A 248 -19.61 -2.34 9.41
#